data_AF-A0A2T5C2U4-F1
#
_entry.id   AF-A0A2T5C2U4-F1
#
_cell.length_a   1.000
_cell.length_b   1.000
_cell.length_c   1.000
_cell.angle_alpha   90.00
_cell.angle_beta   90.00
_cell.angle_gamma   90.00
#
_symmetry.space_group_name_H-M   'P 1'
#
loop_
_entity.id
_entity.type
_entity.pdbx_description
1 polymer ?
#
loop_
_entity_poly.entity_id
_entity_poly.type
_entity_poly.pdbx_seq_one_letter_code
_entity_poly.pdbx_strand_id
1 'polypeptide(L)'
;MKQNLTKSFTLLIGGILILLLNAIPDHDLGGLITGASGFDFQSTFVALIGIALVLTAASKISTAEQLTTHPNAKKFVFIILAGASVSFIALFLNGTAQLIAQILSIITLLIANSLLKGAINFSFGNAATKGALMILIGGLLFIYKEIGGGIAFNIIALAGIVLFFLGLGKLIHNLDEEGTRGAKKIRLALILLIVAAFLDMIPLMGLIAGIVAIVAFIVELTGYLRMKRSTAIGDLGQSGAKILVINMVLLAVASLFGIIPFVGSMVVGGVSTLSLILWIIGWLRIEAGTVDRLTTAPVTA
;
A
#
# COMPACT_ATOMS: atom_id res chain seq x y z
N MET A 1 -20.96 -6.50 -9.48
CA MET A 1 -21.08 -5.03 -9.68
C MET A 1 -20.47 -4.20 -8.54
N LYS A 2 -20.88 -4.40 -7.26
CA LYS A 2 -20.31 -3.71 -6.08
C LYS A 2 -18.80 -3.98 -5.83
N GLN A 3 -18.32 -5.17 -6.21
CA GLN A 3 -16.91 -5.58 -6.12
C GLN A 3 -15.99 -4.72 -7.02
N ASN A 4 -16.39 -4.45 -8.27
CA ASN A 4 -15.61 -3.64 -9.21
C ASN A 4 -15.45 -2.20 -8.72
N LEU A 5 -16.49 -1.66 -8.08
CA LEU A 5 -16.45 -0.33 -7.52
C LEU A 5 -15.55 -0.24 -6.29
N THR A 6 -15.63 -1.21 -5.37
CA THR A 6 -14.75 -1.28 -4.18
C THR A 6 -13.29 -1.34 -4.58
N LYS A 7 -12.93 -2.24 -5.50
CA LYS A 7 -11.57 -2.34 -6.03
C LYS A 7 -11.08 -1.03 -6.65
N SER A 8 -11.95 -0.30 -7.33
CA SER A 8 -11.60 0.97 -7.96
C SER A 8 -11.37 2.08 -6.92
N PHE A 9 -12.17 2.13 -5.86
CA PHE A 9 -11.91 3.04 -4.74
C PHE A 9 -10.64 2.67 -3.97
N THR A 10 -10.37 1.39 -3.76
CA THR A 10 -9.13 0.94 -3.12
C THR A 10 -7.91 1.35 -3.96
N LEU A 11 -7.96 1.19 -5.28
CA LEU A 11 -6.93 1.67 -6.22
C LEU A 11 -6.74 3.19 -6.14
N LEU A 12 -7.84 3.95 -6.08
CA LEU A 12 -7.79 5.40 -5.97
C LEU A 12 -7.09 5.84 -4.68
N ILE A 13 -7.52 5.28 -3.54
CA ILE A 13 -6.95 5.63 -2.23
C ILE A 13 -5.46 5.25 -2.17
N GLY A 14 -5.10 4.07 -2.67
CA GLY A 14 -3.69 3.65 -2.76
C GLY A 14 -2.85 4.58 -3.65
N GLY A 15 -3.38 4.98 -4.81
CA GLY A 15 -2.70 5.92 -5.71
C GLY A 15 -2.52 7.31 -5.09
N ILE A 16 -3.56 7.87 -4.46
CA ILE A 16 -3.48 9.15 -3.73
C ILE A 16 -2.44 9.06 -2.60
N LEU A 17 -2.42 7.94 -1.86
CA LEU A 17 -1.47 7.74 -0.78
C LEU A 17 -0.02 7.71 -1.27
N ILE A 18 0.26 7.03 -2.38
CA ILE A 18 1.60 7.00 -2.98
C ILE A 18 2.03 8.42 -3.37
N LEU A 19 1.14 9.19 -4.00
CA LEU A 19 1.44 10.58 -4.38
C LEU A 19 1.64 11.49 -3.17
N LEU A 20 0.89 11.28 -2.09
CA LEU A 20 1.09 11.96 -0.81
C LEU A 20 2.48 11.67 -0.24
N LEU A 21 2.88 10.40 -0.21
CA LEU A 21 4.17 9.99 0.32
C LEU A 21 5.33 10.52 -0.52
N ASN A 22 5.16 10.61 -1.85
CA ASN A 22 6.17 11.16 -2.76
C ASN A 22 6.29 12.69 -2.73
N ALA A 23 5.38 13.37 -2.05
CA ALA A 23 5.42 14.80 -1.85
C ALA A 23 6.06 15.22 -0.52
N ILE A 24 6.32 14.26 0.37
CA ILE A 24 7.03 14.53 1.62
C ILE A 24 8.49 14.80 1.23
N PRO A 25 9.04 15.98 1.55
CA PRO A 25 10.43 16.28 1.23
C PRO A 25 11.35 15.30 1.95
N ASP A 26 12.33 14.75 1.23
CA ASP A 26 13.48 14.11 1.85
C ASP A 26 14.22 15.20 2.62
N HIS A 27 14.01 15.26 3.93
CA HIS A 27 14.71 16.21 4.80
C HIS A 27 16.17 15.75 4.99
N ASP A 28 16.93 15.66 3.91
CA ASP A 28 18.38 15.65 3.97
C ASP A 28 18.83 17.12 3.90
N LEU A 29 19.16 17.70 5.07
CA LEU A 29 19.60 19.10 5.18
C LEU A 29 20.75 19.44 4.22
N GLY A 30 21.55 18.45 3.80
CA GLY A 30 22.63 18.61 2.84
C GLY A 30 22.18 18.94 1.40
N GLY A 31 21.03 18.41 0.95
CA GLY A 31 20.49 18.69 -0.38
C GLY A 31 19.94 20.11 -0.52
N LEU A 32 19.47 20.69 0.59
CA LEU A 32 19.01 22.08 0.66
C LEU A 32 20.16 23.09 0.50
N ILE A 33 21.40 22.68 0.81
CA ILE A 33 22.60 23.52 0.80
C ILE A 33 23.37 23.39 -0.52
N THR A 34 23.37 22.22 -1.15
CA THR A 34 24.19 21.95 -2.35
C THR A 34 23.47 22.20 -3.68
N GLY A 35 22.15 22.40 -3.68
CA GLY A 35 21.37 22.75 -4.88
C GLY A 35 21.38 21.69 -5.99
N ALA A 36 21.92 20.51 -5.72
CA ALA A 36 22.04 19.42 -6.68
C ALA A 36 21.03 18.31 -6.34
N SER A 37 19.75 18.53 -6.63
CA SER A 37 18.80 17.42 -6.72
C SER A 37 18.92 16.80 -8.11
N GLY A 38 19.81 15.81 -8.24
CA GLY A 38 19.80 14.92 -9.40
C GLY A 38 18.42 14.25 -9.54
N PHE A 39 18.08 13.81 -10.76
CA PHE A 39 16.85 13.07 -11.00
C PHE A 39 16.80 11.77 -10.17
N ASP A 40 15.90 11.69 -9.20
CA ASP A 40 15.63 10.45 -8.46
C ASP A 40 14.67 9.56 -9.27
N PHE A 41 15.25 8.57 -9.95
CA PHE A 41 14.53 7.60 -10.76
C PHE A 41 13.52 6.80 -9.93
N GLN A 42 13.81 6.47 -8.68
CA GLN A 42 12.96 5.61 -7.84
C GLN A 42 11.71 6.37 -7.39
N SER A 43 11.88 7.56 -6.80
CA SER A 43 10.78 8.49 -6.47
C SER A 43 9.92 8.80 -7.70
N THR A 44 10.55 9.16 -8.83
CA THR A 44 9.81 9.48 -10.06
C THR A 44 8.98 8.30 -10.55
N PHE A 45 9.55 7.09 -10.57
CA PHE A 45 8.84 5.90 -11.03
C PHE A 45 7.68 5.53 -10.09
N VAL A 46 7.85 5.69 -8.78
CA VAL A 46 6.80 5.49 -7.77
C VAL A 46 5.67 6.50 -7.92
N ALA A 47 5.98 7.77 -8.18
CA ALA A 47 4.97 8.78 -8.48
C ALA A 47 4.16 8.45 -9.76
N LEU A 48 4.82 7.95 -10.81
CA LEU A 48 4.13 7.49 -12.03
C LEU A 48 3.18 6.31 -11.74
N ILE A 49 3.56 5.38 -10.86
CA ILE A 49 2.67 4.31 -10.39
C ILE A 49 1.45 4.91 -9.68
N GLY A 50 1.66 5.89 -8.78
CA GLY A 50 0.57 6.61 -8.10
C GLY A 50 -0.42 7.24 -9.08
N ILE A 51 0.08 7.98 -10.08
CA ILE A 51 -0.71 8.59 -11.15
C ILE A 51 -1.49 7.52 -11.93
N ALA A 52 -0.83 6.43 -12.34
CA ALA A 52 -1.45 5.36 -13.11
C ALA A 52 -2.61 4.68 -12.34
N LEU A 53 -2.43 4.47 -11.03
CA LEU A 53 -3.49 3.92 -10.16
C LEU A 53 -4.69 4.86 -10.05
N VAL A 54 -4.43 6.16 -9.85
CA VAL A 54 -5.48 7.20 -9.81
C VAL A 54 -6.26 7.26 -11.12
N LEU A 55 -5.57 7.30 -12.26
CA LEU A 55 -6.22 7.35 -13.59
C LEU A 55 -7.01 6.08 -13.90
N THR A 56 -6.46 4.91 -13.55
CA THR A 56 -7.14 3.62 -13.73
C THR A 56 -8.40 3.52 -12.86
N ALA A 57 -8.33 4.03 -11.62
CA ALA A 57 -9.51 4.09 -10.77
C ALA A 57 -10.55 5.06 -11.32
N ALA A 58 -10.12 6.25 -11.75
CA ALA A 58 -11.01 7.27 -12.31
C ALA A 58 -11.80 6.77 -13.52
N SER A 59 -11.15 6.06 -14.46
CA SER A 59 -11.80 5.53 -15.66
C SER A 59 -12.84 4.44 -15.35
N LYS A 60 -12.58 3.62 -14.33
CA LYS A 60 -13.53 2.58 -13.88
C LYS A 60 -14.69 3.17 -13.07
N ILE A 61 -14.42 4.20 -12.27
CA ILE A 61 -15.45 4.88 -11.49
C ILE A 61 -16.36 5.72 -12.40
N SER A 62 -15.81 6.37 -13.42
CA SER A 62 -16.58 7.21 -14.36
C SER A 62 -17.58 6.41 -15.21
N THR A 63 -17.29 5.13 -15.44
CA THR A 63 -18.13 4.20 -16.22
C THR A 63 -19.04 3.35 -15.34
N ALA A 64 -18.95 3.46 -14.01
CA ALA A 64 -19.78 2.69 -13.10
C ALA A 64 -21.21 3.26 -13.04
N GLU A 65 -22.19 2.48 -13.50
CA GLU A 65 -23.61 2.86 -13.56
C GLU A 65 -24.20 3.31 -12.21
N GLN A 66 -23.72 2.73 -11.09
CA GLN A 66 -24.12 3.14 -9.73
C GLN A 66 -23.65 4.55 -9.34
N LEU A 67 -22.63 5.08 -10.02
CA LEU A 67 -22.08 6.40 -9.77
C LEU A 67 -22.48 7.43 -10.81
N THR A 68 -22.80 7.04 -12.04
CA THR A 68 -23.21 8.00 -13.09
C THR A 68 -24.47 8.77 -12.71
N THR A 69 -25.29 8.23 -11.80
CA THR A 69 -26.46 8.87 -11.20
C THR A 69 -26.15 9.74 -9.98
N HIS A 70 -24.93 9.68 -9.44
CA HIS A 70 -24.52 10.48 -8.29
C HIS A 70 -24.27 11.94 -8.72
N PRO A 71 -24.84 12.94 -8.01
CA PRO A 71 -24.81 14.34 -8.44
C PRO A 71 -23.39 14.91 -8.59
N ASN A 72 -22.43 14.38 -7.84
CA ASN A 72 -21.04 14.83 -7.87
C ASN A 72 -20.11 14.00 -8.78
N ALA A 73 -20.58 12.97 -9.47
CA ALA A 73 -19.68 12.05 -10.20
C ALA A 73 -18.88 12.72 -11.31
N LYS A 74 -19.50 13.59 -12.12
CA LYS A 74 -18.78 14.35 -13.16
C LYS A 74 -17.73 15.29 -12.57
N LYS A 75 -18.08 16.02 -11.50
CA LYS A 75 -17.16 16.91 -10.77
C LYS A 75 -15.98 16.13 -10.20
N PHE A 76 -16.26 14.97 -9.63
CA PHE A 76 -15.25 14.07 -9.09
C PHE A 76 -14.22 13.64 -10.14
N VAL A 77 -14.68 13.13 -11.30
CA VAL A 77 -13.77 12.68 -12.37
C VAL A 77 -12.90 13.83 -12.87
N PHE A 78 -13.48 15.01 -13.08
CA PHE A 78 -12.74 16.20 -13.52
C PHE A 78 -11.65 16.59 -12.51
N ILE A 79 -11.99 16.66 -11.22
CA ILE A 79 -11.05 17.04 -10.17
C ILE A 79 -9.93 15.99 -10.01
N ILE A 80 -10.23 14.69 -10.15
CA ILE A 80 -9.18 13.67 -10.17
C ILE A 80 -8.21 13.88 -11.32
N LEU A 81 -8.73 14.07 -12.54
CA LEU A 81 -7.89 14.28 -13.71
C LEU A 81 -7.02 15.52 -13.55
N ALA A 82 -7.58 16.61 -13.02
CA ALA A 82 -6.83 17.81 -12.68
C ALA A 82 -5.72 17.51 -11.66
N GLY A 83 -6.04 16.85 -10.55
CA GLY A 83 -5.07 16.48 -9.51
C GLY A 83 -3.93 15.62 -10.05
N ALA A 84 -4.25 14.58 -10.84
CA ALA A 84 -3.27 13.70 -11.46
C ALA A 84 -2.40 14.41 -12.50
N SER A 85 -2.98 15.34 -13.27
CA SER A 85 -2.24 16.15 -14.24
C SER A 85 -1.26 17.09 -13.55
N VAL A 86 -1.66 17.71 -12.43
CA VAL A 86 -0.76 18.52 -11.61
C VAL A 86 0.35 17.66 -10.99
N SER A 87 0.06 16.42 -10.53
CA SER A 87 1.11 15.50 -10.08
C SER A 87 2.12 15.21 -11.18
N PHE A 88 1.64 14.98 -12.41
CA PHE A 88 2.48 14.69 -13.56
C PHE A 88 3.37 15.88 -13.93
N ILE A 89 2.80 17.09 -13.97
CA ILE A 89 3.57 18.32 -14.21
C ILE A 89 4.64 18.51 -13.14
N ALA A 90 4.32 18.23 -11.87
CA ALA A 90 5.26 18.37 -10.77
C ALA A 90 6.54 17.52 -10.94
N LEU A 91 6.50 16.41 -11.69
CA LEU A 91 7.68 15.58 -11.98
C LEU A 91 8.74 16.29 -12.83
N PHE A 92 8.36 17.36 -13.53
CA PHE A 92 9.25 18.13 -14.41
C PHE A 92 9.64 19.49 -13.81
N LEU A 93 9.15 19.80 -12.61
CA LEU A 93 9.47 21.02 -11.88
C LEU A 93 10.57 20.72 -10.85
N ASN A 94 11.29 21.76 -10.42
CA ASN A 94 12.31 21.66 -9.38
C ASN A 94 12.09 22.71 -8.27
N GLY A 95 12.63 22.44 -7.09
CA GLY A 95 12.64 23.37 -5.96
C GLY A 95 11.23 23.74 -5.47
N THR A 96 11.01 25.03 -5.19
CA THR A 96 9.74 25.52 -4.63
C THR A 96 8.54 25.31 -5.56
N ALA A 97 8.75 25.38 -6.88
CA ALA A 97 7.69 25.15 -7.87
C ALA A 97 7.18 23.71 -7.84
N GLN A 98 8.09 22.74 -7.67
CA GLN A 98 7.76 21.32 -7.51
C GLN A 98 6.92 21.09 -6.26
N LEU A 99 7.36 21.64 -5.13
CA LEU A 99 6.65 21.52 -3.85
C LEU A 99 5.23 22.10 -3.92
N ILE A 100 5.08 23.30 -4.51
CA ILE A 100 3.76 23.95 -4.69
C ILE A 100 2.86 23.08 -5.56
N ALA A 101 3.36 22.55 -6.68
CA ALA A 101 2.57 21.70 -7.57
C ALA A 101 2.14 20.40 -6.86
N GLN A 102 3.02 19.76 -6.10
CA GLN A 102 2.68 18.58 -5.30
C GLN A 102 1.59 18.89 -4.26
N ILE A 103 1.71 20.00 -3.54
CA ILE A 103 0.69 20.43 -2.56
C ILE A 103 -0.67 20.69 -3.24
N LEU A 104 -0.68 21.41 -4.37
CA LEU A 104 -1.91 21.68 -5.13
C LEU A 104 -2.55 20.39 -5.65
N SER A 105 -1.74 19.48 -6.15
CA SER A 105 -2.20 18.16 -6.60
C SER A 105 -2.87 17.40 -5.46
N ILE A 106 -2.23 17.34 -4.29
CA ILE A 106 -2.75 16.67 -3.09
C ILE A 106 -4.07 17.27 -2.65
N ILE A 107 -4.15 18.60 -2.50
CA ILE A 107 -5.38 19.29 -2.11
C ILE A 107 -6.51 18.95 -3.08
N THR A 108 -6.21 18.98 -4.38
CA THR A 108 -7.18 18.65 -5.45
C THR A 108 -7.66 17.20 -5.32
N LEU A 109 -6.77 16.24 -5.10
CA LEU A 109 -7.13 14.82 -4.93
C LEU A 109 -7.91 14.55 -3.65
N LEU A 110 -7.62 15.26 -2.55
CA LEU A 110 -8.38 15.17 -1.31
C LEU A 110 -9.79 15.75 -1.46
N ILE A 111 -9.93 16.87 -2.17
CA ILE A 111 -11.24 17.45 -2.52
C ILE A 111 -12.03 16.44 -3.36
N ALA A 112 -11.43 15.83 -4.38
CA ALA A 112 -12.09 14.77 -5.16
C ALA A 112 -12.59 13.63 -4.25
N ASN A 113 -11.73 13.09 -3.38
CA ASN A 113 -12.13 12.02 -2.47
C ASN A 113 -13.31 12.41 -1.58
N SER A 114 -13.38 13.69 -1.16
CA SER A 114 -14.47 14.19 -0.32
C SER A 114 -15.84 14.22 -1.03
N LEU A 115 -15.87 14.40 -2.36
CA LEU A 115 -17.10 14.51 -3.15
C LEU A 115 -17.88 13.19 -3.26
N LEU A 116 -17.21 12.07 -3.00
CA LEU A 116 -17.78 10.72 -3.05
C LEU A 116 -17.82 10.03 -1.69
N LYS A 117 -17.71 10.75 -0.57
CA LYS A 117 -17.78 10.17 0.80
C LYS A 117 -18.97 9.21 0.97
N GLY A 118 -20.15 9.55 0.44
CA GLY A 118 -21.33 8.67 0.48
C GLY A 118 -21.14 7.34 -0.28
N ALA A 119 -20.57 7.39 -1.48
CA ALA A 119 -20.27 6.20 -2.28
C ALA A 119 -19.13 5.35 -1.68
N ILE A 120 -18.13 5.98 -1.08
CA ILE A 120 -17.04 5.31 -0.36
C ILE A 120 -17.59 4.54 0.85
N ASN A 121 -18.43 5.18 1.67
CA ASN A 121 -19.07 4.53 2.81
C ASN A 121 -19.95 3.35 2.38
N PHE A 122 -20.65 3.47 1.27
CA PHE A 122 -21.42 2.37 0.68
C PHE A 122 -20.52 1.21 0.23
N SER A 123 -19.35 1.51 -0.33
CA SER A 123 -18.39 0.52 -0.83
C SER A 123 -17.69 -0.23 0.31
N PHE A 124 -17.28 0.47 1.36
CA PHE A 124 -16.57 -0.09 2.52
C PHE A 124 -17.49 -0.32 3.73
N GLY A 125 -18.75 -0.70 3.49
CA GLY A 125 -19.74 -0.83 4.57
C GLY A 125 -19.46 -1.93 5.59
N ASN A 126 -18.81 -3.03 5.18
CA ASN A 126 -18.58 -4.20 6.05
C ASN A 126 -17.18 -4.19 6.71
N ALA A 127 -17.01 -4.97 7.79
CA ALA A 127 -15.76 -5.00 8.55
C ALA A 127 -14.58 -5.55 7.74
N ALA A 128 -14.81 -6.54 6.86
CA ALA A 128 -13.78 -7.17 6.05
C ALA A 128 -13.16 -6.20 5.04
N THR A 129 -13.96 -5.41 4.33
CA THR A 129 -13.47 -4.42 3.35
C THR A 129 -12.75 -3.26 4.02
N LYS A 130 -13.28 -2.78 5.15
CA LYS A 130 -12.54 -1.82 5.99
C LYS A 130 -11.20 -2.40 6.45
N GLY A 131 -11.18 -3.67 6.85
CA GLY A 131 -9.97 -4.37 7.23
C GLY A 131 -8.95 -4.44 6.10
N ALA A 132 -9.37 -4.89 4.92
CA ALA A 132 -8.53 -4.98 3.73
C ALA A 132 -7.97 -3.63 3.29
N LEU A 133 -8.79 -2.56 3.32
CA LEU A 133 -8.33 -1.20 3.03
C LEU A 133 -7.26 -0.73 4.03
N MET A 134 -7.47 -0.98 5.33
CA MET A 134 -6.48 -0.65 6.37
C MET A 134 -5.17 -1.43 6.19
N ILE A 135 -5.24 -2.69 5.76
CA ILE A 135 -4.05 -3.49 5.45
C ILE A 135 -3.30 -2.91 4.26
N LEU A 136 -4.01 -2.56 3.18
CA LEU A 136 -3.37 -1.97 2.01
C LEU A 136 -2.67 -0.65 2.36
N ILE A 137 -3.40 0.28 3.00
CA ILE A 137 -2.85 1.57 3.44
C ILE A 137 -1.66 1.33 4.37
N GLY A 138 -1.83 0.47 5.38
CA GLY A 138 -0.79 0.21 6.37
C GLY A 138 0.48 -0.36 5.76
N GLY A 139 0.36 -1.32 4.84
CA GLY A 139 1.50 -1.88 4.14
C GLY A 139 2.14 -0.91 3.15
N LEU A 140 1.37 -0.05 2.48
CA LEU A 140 1.93 1.02 1.63
C LEU A 140 2.78 1.98 2.45
N LEU A 141 2.25 2.46 3.59
CA LEU A 141 3.00 3.33 4.51
C LEU A 141 4.30 2.67 5.00
N PHE A 142 4.25 1.36 5.28
CA PHE A 142 5.42 0.62 5.75
C PHE A 142 6.47 0.40 4.64
N ILE A 143 6.07 -0.07 3.45
CA ILE A 143 6.98 -0.34 2.33
C ILE A 143 7.61 0.96 1.81
N TYR A 144 6.87 2.07 1.84
CA TYR A 144 7.37 3.35 1.32
C TYR A 144 8.57 3.87 2.11
N LYS A 145 8.79 3.45 3.36
CA LYS A 145 9.99 3.87 4.11
C LYS A 145 11.29 3.50 3.41
N GLU A 146 11.30 2.39 2.66
CA GLU A 146 12.45 1.91 1.87
C GLU A 146 12.68 2.77 0.61
N ILE A 147 11.74 3.67 0.29
CA ILE A 147 11.79 4.60 -0.83
C ILE A 147 12.13 6.02 -0.33
N GLY A 148 11.38 6.56 0.64
CA GLY A 148 11.53 7.96 1.09
C GLY A 148 12.66 8.21 2.11
N GLY A 149 13.09 7.19 2.86
CA GLY A 149 14.21 7.34 3.82
C GLY A 149 13.96 8.34 4.97
N GLY A 150 14.84 8.39 5.96
CA GLY A 150 14.77 9.39 7.04
C GLY A 150 13.72 9.16 8.14
N ILE A 151 13.75 10.04 9.15
CA ILE A 151 13.02 9.86 10.42
C ILE A 151 11.50 9.98 10.24
N ALA A 152 11.04 10.91 9.39
CA ALA A 152 9.61 11.11 9.14
C ALA A 152 8.96 9.83 8.58
N PHE A 153 9.64 9.16 7.63
CA PHE A 153 9.15 7.93 7.05
C PHE A 153 9.22 6.73 8.00
N ASN A 154 10.15 6.72 8.97
CA ASN A 154 10.13 5.74 10.06
C ASN A 154 8.89 5.87 10.95
N ILE A 155 8.48 7.10 11.28
CA ILE A 155 7.25 7.37 12.06
C ILE A 155 6.01 6.95 11.25
N ILE A 156 5.97 7.29 9.96
CA ILE A 156 4.89 6.89 9.04
C ILE A 156 4.79 5.36 8.93
N ALA A 157 5.93 4.67 8.83
CA ALA A 157 5.97 3.22 8.77
C ALA A 157 5.39 2.58 10.03
N LEU A 158 5.69 3.12 11.22
CA LEU A 158 5.09 2.65 12.47
C LEU A 158 3.56 2.80 12.48
N ALA A 159 3.05 3.96 12.03
CA ALA A 159 1.61 4.15 11.85
C ALA A 159 1.03 3.14 10.84
N GLY A 160 1.78 2.85 9.78
CA GLY A 160 1.46 1.81 8.80
C GLY A 160 1.29 0.42 9.41
N ILE A 161 2.24 0.00 10.25
CA ILE A 161 2.18 -1.30 10.95
C ILE A 161 0.95 -1.37 11.86
N VAL A 162 0.62 -0.30 12.59
CA VAL A 162 -0.58 -0.24 13.44
C VAL A 162 -1.85 -0.40 12.61
N LEU A 163 -1.97 0.32 11.49
CA LEU A 163 -3.12 0.20 10.60
C LEU A 163 -3.25 -1.21 10.03
N PHE A 164 -2.14 -1.80 9.59
CA PHE A 164 -2.11 -3.16 9.09
C PHE A 164 -2.57 -4.15 10.18
N PHE A 165 -2.02 -4.04 11.39
CA PHE A 165 -2.40 -4.89 12.52
C PHE A 165 -3.90 -4.82 12.83
N LEU A 166 -4.48 -3.61 12.88
CA LEU A 166 -5.91 -3.40 13.09
C LEU A 166 -6.75 -3.96 11.93
N GLY A 167 -6.26 -3.79 10.70
CA GLY A 167 -6.91 -4.32 9.50
C GLY A 167 -7.00 -5.84 9.48
N LEU A 168 -5.90 -6.53 9.84
CA LEU A 168 -5.89 -7.99 10.03
C LEU A 168 -6.87 -8.44 11.10
N GLY A 169 -6.97 -7.70 12.22
CA GLY A 169 -7.94 -7.96 13.27
C GLY A 169 -9.37 -8.00 12.75
N LYS A 170 -9.74 -7.06 11.87
CA LYS A 170 -11.07 -7.02 11.23
C LYS A 170 -11.25 -8.13 10.20
N LEU A 171 -10.20 -8.45 9.44
CA LEU A 171 -10.26 -9.46 8.38
C LEU A 171 -10.48 -10.86 8.95
N ILE A 172 -9.80 -11.22 10.06
CA ILE A 172 -9.83 -12.55 10.68
C ILE A 172 -11.25 -13.08 10.90
N HIS A 173 -12.19 -12.22 11.32
CA HIS A 173 -13.56 -12.63 11.62
C HIS A 173 -14.37 -13.09 10.41
N ASN A 174 -13.84 -12.93 9.19
CA ASN A 174 -14.51 -13.27 7.93
C ASN A 174 -13.76 -14.39 7.18
N LEU A 175 -12.83 -15.07 7.85
CA LEU A 175 -11.99 -16.11 7.26
C LEU A 175 -12.37 -17.49 7.82
N ASP A 176 -12.11 -18.53 7.01
CA ASP A 176 -12.11 -19.91 7.46
C ASP A 176 -10.91 -20.20 8.38
N GLU A 177 -10.79 -21.45 8.84
CA GLU A 177 -9.74 -21.85 9.79
C GLU A 177 -8.32 -21.58 9.24
N GLU A 178 -8.06 -21.92 7.98
CA GLU A 178 -6.75 -21.69 7.35
C GLU A 178 -6.46 -20.20 7.17
N GLY A 179 -7.44 -19.41 6.72
CA GLY A 179 -7.31 -17.97 6.59
C GLY A 179 -7.09 -17.29 7.95
N THR A 180 -7.86 -17.68 8.97
CA THR A 180 -7.72 -17.18 10.35
C THR A 180 -6.34 -17.49 10.93
N ARG A 181 -5.88 -18.73 10.78
CA ARG A 181 -4.54 -19.15 11.19
C ARG A 181 -3.47 -18.37 10.45
N GLY A 182 -3.63 -18.16 9.14
CA GLY A 182 -2.72 -17.38 8.32
C GLY A 182 -2.63 -15.92 8.79
N ALA A 183 -3.77 -15.26 8.90
CA ALA A 183 -3.86 -13.86 9.33
C ALA A 183 -3.35 -13.65 10.77
N LYS A 184 -3.59 -14.58 11.69
CA LYS A 184 -3.01 -14.55 13.05
C LYS A 184 -1.48 -14.64 13.03
N LYS A 185 -0.89 -15.44 12.13
CA LYS A 185 0.57 -15.51 11.96
C LYS A 185 1.14 -14.22 11.40
N ILE A 186 0.53 -13.65 10.36
CA ILE A 186 0.94 -12.34 9.82
C ILE A 186 0.89 -11.28 10.93
N ARG A 187 -0.17 -11.29 11.74
CA ARG A 187 -0.31 -10.38 12.88
C ARG A 187 0.79 -10.56 13.94
N LEU A 188 1.18 -11.80 14.22
CA LEU A 188 2.30 -12.11 15.11
C LEU A 188 3.64 -11.61 14.52
N ALA A 189 3.86 -11.80 13.22
CA ALA A 189 5.05 -11.30 12.56
C ALA A 189 5.18 -9.78 12.62
N LEU A 190 4.08 -9.03 12.48
CA LEU A 190 4.09 -7.57 12.68
C LEU A 190 4.55 -7.16 14.08
N ILE A 191 4.12 -7.90 15.12
CA ILE A 191 4.59 -7.67 16.50
C ILE A 191 6.10 -7.95 16.59
N LEU A 192 6.55 -9.07 16.03
CA LEU A 192 7.97 -9.43 16.04
C LEU A 192 8.83 -8.41 15.28
N LEU A 193 8.35 -7.84 14.18
CA LEU A 193 9.03 -6.75 13.45
C LEU A 193 9.16 -5.49 14.30
N ILE A 194 8.13 -5.12 15.06
CA ILE A 194 8.20 -3.99 16.00
C ILE A 194 9.24 -4.27 17.08
N VAL A 195 9.23 -5.48 17.66
CA VAL A 195 10.21 -5.88 18.69
C VAL A 195 11.63 -5.84 18.12
N ALA A 196 11.84 -6.37 16.91
CA ALA A 196 13.14 -6.32 16.24
C ALA A 196 13.61 -4.87 16.05
N ALA A 197 12.74 -3.96 15.61
CA ALA A 197 13.07 -2.55 15.44
C ALA A 197 13.50 -1.88 16.75
N PHE A 198 12.81 -2.17 17.87
CA PHE A 198 13.22 -1.64 19.18
C PHE A 198 14.54 -2.22 19.68
N LEU A 199 14.78 -3.52 19.45
CA LEU A 199 16.05 -4.16 19.81
C LEU A 199 17.23 -3.56 19.02
N ASP A 200 17.03 -3.24 17.74
CA ASP A 200 18.08 -2.67 16.88
C ASP A 200 18.53 -1.28 17.34
N MET A 201 17.66 -0.53 18.05
CA MET A 201 18.00 0.76 18.64
C MET A 201 18.92 0.64 19.87
N ILE A 202 19.07 -0.55 20.46
CA ILE A 202 19.94 -0.77 21.61
C ILE A 202 21.35 -1.12 21.12
N PRO A 203 22.40 -0.38 21.55
CA PRO A 203 23.77 -0.72 21.17
C PRO A 203 24.10 -2.19 21.46
N LEU A 204 24.80 -2.83 20.52
CA LEU A 204 25.21 -4.26 20.57
C LEU A 204 24.08 -5.30 20.44
N MET A 205 22.81 -4.90 20.32
CA MET A 205 21.67 -5.83 20.16
C MET A 205 21.29 -6.12 18.71
N GLY A 206 21.97 -5.51 17.73
CA GLY A 206 21.65 -5.66 16.30
C GLY A 206 21.64 -7.11 15.80
N LEU A 207 22.50 -7.99 16.32
CA LEU A 207 22.47 -9.41 15.97
C LEU A 207 21.16 -10.09 16.42
N ILE A 208 20.72 -9.79 17.65
CA ILE A 208 19.48 -10.33 18.20
C ILE A 208 18.28 -9.76 17.42
N ALA A 209 18.30 -8.46 17.12
CA ALA A 209 17.30 -7.80 16.30
C ALA A 209 17.17 -8.48 14.92
N GLY A 210 18.31 -8.79 14.27
CA GLY A 210 18.35 -9.51 13.00
C GLY A 210 17.73 -10.91 13.09
N ILE A 211 18.02 -11.68 14.14
CA ILE A 211 17.41 -13.00 14.37
C ILE A 211 15.90 -12.89 14.53
N VAL A 212 15.42 -11.92 15.34
CA VAL A 212 13.98 -11.70 15.54
C VAL A 212 13.30 -11.29 14.23
N ALA A 213 13.95 -10.45 13.41
CA ALA A 213 13.44 -10.05 12.10
C ALA A 213 13.34 -11.26 11.13
N ILE A 214 14.32 -12.17 11.13
CA ILE A 214 14.27 -13.41 10.34
C ILE A 214 13.11 -14.30 10.79
N VAL A 215 12.92 -14.47 12.10
CA VAL A 215 11.79 -15.23 12.65
C VAL A 215 10.47 -14.58 12.24
N ALA A 216 10.36 -13.25 12.33
CA ALA A 216 9.18 -12.52 11.88
C ALA A 216 8.87 -12.78 10.41
N PHE A 217 9.89 -12.69 9.54
CA PHE A 217 9.77 -12.98 8.12
C PHE A 217 9.28 -14.41 7.85
N ILE A 218 9.84 -15.41 8.53
CA ILE A 218 9.39 -16.81 8.37
C ILE A 218 7.94 -16.97 8.83
N VAL A 219 7.58 -16.38 9.98
CA VAL A 219 6.21 -16.44 10.51
C VAL A 219 5.22 -15.81 9.53
N GLU A 220 5.54 -14.63 8.98
CA GLU A 220 4.72 -13.94 7.98
C GLU A 220 4.56 -14.77 6.70
N LEU A 221 5.65 -15.34 6.19
CA LEU A 221 5.65 -16.20 5.00
C LEU A 221 4.72 -17.41 5.20
N THR A 222 4.82 -18.08 6.36
CA THR A 222 3.90 -19.18 6.67
C THR A 222 2.45 -18.72 6.83
N GLY A 223 2.24 -17.47 7.24
CA GLY A 223 0.93 -16.82 7.27
C GLY A 223 0.31 -16.70 5.89
N TYR A 224 1.05 -16.14 4.92
CA TYR A 224 0.57 -16.03 3.53
C TYR A 224 0.42 -17.38 2.83
N LEU A 225 1.29 -18.35 3.10
CA LEU A 225 1.15 -19.71 2.59
C LEU A 225 -0.15 -20.38 3.05
N ARG A 226 -0.61 -20.08 4.27
CA ARG A 226 -1.93 -20.53 4.77
C ARG A 226 -3.07 -19.74 4.15
N MET A 227 -2.96 -18.42 4.03
CA MET A 227 -3.97 -17.62 3.33
C MET A 227 -4.20 -18.10 1.89
N LYS A 228 -3.15 -18.54 1.19
CA LYS A 228 -3.24 -19.15 -0.15
C LYS A 228 -4.12 -20.40 -0.20
N ARG A 229 -4.37 -21.06 0.93
CA ARG A 229 -5.22 -22.26 1.05
C ARG A 229 -6.63 -21.94 1.58
N SER A 230 -6.88 -20.70 1.99
CA SER A 230 -8.18 -20.27 2.51
C SER A 230 -9.20 -20.19 1.38
N THR A 231 -10.29 -20.94 1.50
CA THR A 231 -11.43 -20.89 0.57
C THR A 231 -12.31 -19.66 0.79
N ALA A 232 -12.29 -19.11 2.02
CA ALA A 232 -13.04 -17.91 2.41
C ALA A 232 -12.63 -16.63 1.66
N ILE A 233 -11.43 -16.59 1.07
CA ILE A 233 -10.98 -15.48 0.22
C ILE A 233 -11.14 -15.76 -1.28
N GLY A 234 -11.68 -16.92 -1.67
CA GLY A 234 -11.89 -17.33 -3.06
C GLY A 234 -10.60 -17.46 -3.89
N ASP A 235 -10.74 -17.96 -5.12
CA ASP A 235 -9.59 -18.25 -5.99
C ASP A 235 -8.78 -17.00 -6.34
N LEU A 236 -9.49 -15.87 -6.51
CA LEU A 236 -8.85 -14.58 -6.73
C LEU A 236 -8.02 -14.16 -5.51
N GLY A 237 -8.54 -14.32 -4.30
CA GLY A 237 -7.81 -13.99 -3.07
C GLY A 237 -6.64 -14.92 -2.79
N GLN A 238 -6.79 -16.21 -3.08
CA GLN A 238 -5.68 -17.18 -3.00
C GLN A 238 -4.57 -16.82 -3.98
N SER A 239 -4.91 -16.40 -5.20
CA SER A 239 -3.96 -15.85 -6.16
C SER A 239 -3.25 -14.60 -5.63
N GLY A 240 -3.97 -13.72 -4.93
CA GLY A 240 -3.40 -12.57 -4.23
C GLY A 240 -2.39 -12.97 -3.15
N ALA A 241 -2.74 -13.93 -2.29
CA ALA A 241 -1.82 -14.47 -1.29
C ALA A 241 -0.58 -15.13 -1.93
N LYS A 242 -0.72 -15.80 -3.08
CA LYS A 242 0.42 -16.32 -3.86
C LYS A 242 1.35 -15.20 -4.33
N ILE A 243 0.81 -14.07 -4.78
CA ILE A 243 1.61 -12.90 -5.17
C ILE A 243 2.39 -12.36 -3.96
N LEU A 244 1.77 -12.29 -2.78
CA LEU A 244 2.47 -11.83 -1.57
C LEU A 244 3.59 -12.79 -1.14
N VAL A 245 3.41 -14.11 -1.31
CA VAL A 245 4.49 -15.09 -1.13
C VAL A 245 5.64 -14.83 -2.10
N ILE A 246 5.34 -14.60 -3.38
CA ILE A 246 6.37 -14.26 -4.39
C ILE A 246 7.08 -12.98 -4.00
N ASN A 247 6.34 -11.97 -3.51
CA ASN A 247 6.90 -10.71 -3.06
C ASN A 247 7.89 -10.90 -1.91
N MET A 248 7.55 -11.72 -0.92
CA MET A 248 8.44 -12.02 0.19
C MET A 248 9.72 -12.72 -0.26
N VAL A 249 9.62 -13.70 -1.16
CA VAL A 249 10.80 -14.39 -1.72
C VAL A 249 11.68 -13.40 -2.49
N LEU A 250 11.08 -12.52 -3.28
CA LEU A 250 11.78 -11.48 -4.02
C LEU A 250 12.54 -10.53 -3.09
N LEU A 251 11.89 -10.05 -2.02
CA LEU A 251 12.51 -9.19 -1.00
C LEU A 251 13.66 -9.92 -0.26
N ALA A 252 13.49 -11.19 0.08
CA ALA A 252 14.55 -11.98 0.69
C ALA A 252 15.77 -12.10 -0.23
N VAL A 253 15.56 -12.40 -1.51
CA VAL A 253 16.64 -12.48 -2.50
C VAL A 253 17.32 -11.11 -2.66
N ALA A 254 16.56 -10.03 -2.75
CA ALA A 254 17.12 -8.67 -2.84
C ALA A 254 17.95 -8.30 -1.62
N SER A 255 17.54 -8.71 -0.41
CA SER A 255 18.30 -8.46 0.81
C SER A 255 19.70 -9.10 0.78
N LEU A 256 19.89 -10.22 0.07
CA LEU A 256 21.21 -10.85 -0.11
C LEU A 256 22.13 -9.99 -1.00
N PHE A 257 21.56 -9.33 -2.02
CA PHE A 257 22.31 -8.42 -2.89
C PHE A 257 22.64 -7.09 -2.20
N GLY A 258 21.84 -6.68 -1.22
CA GLY A 258 22.07 -5.46 -0.42
C GLY A 258 23.41 -5.43 0.33
N ILE A 259 24.08 -6.59 0.47
CA ILE A 259 25.40 -6.71 1.09
C ILE A 259 26.52 -6.20 0.16
N ILE A 260 26.28 -6.16 -1.15
CA ILE A 260 27.27 -5.77 -2.16
C ILE A 260 27.23 -4.24 -2.36
N PRO A 261 28.32 -3.49 -2.09
CA PRO A 261 28.36 -2.05 -2.34
C PRO A 261 28.08 -1.71 -3.80
N PHE A 262 27.39 -0.58 -4.05
CA PHE A 262 27.00 -0.03 -5.36
C PHE A 262 26.02 -0.88 -6.20
N VAL A 263 26.25 -2.19 -6.37
CA VAL A 263 25.34 -3.09 -7.11
C VAL A 263 24.09 -3.38 -6.28
N GLY A 264 24.26 -3.53 -4.96
CA GLY A 264 23.17 -3.82 -4.03
C GLY A 264 22.12 -2.73 -4.00
N SER A 265 22.50 -1.46 -4.01
CA SER A 265 21.54 -0.34 -3.93
C SER A 265 20.64 -0.23 -5.16
N MET A 266 21.19 -0.44 -6.37
CA MET A 266 20.38 -0.43 -7.61
C MET A 266 19.40 -1.61 -7.66
N VAL A 267 19.85 -2.81 -7.27
CA VAL A 267 18.99 -4.01 -7.24
C VAL A 267 17.90 -3.87 -6.17
N VAL A 268 18.26 -3.41 -4.97
CA VAL A 268 17.32 -3.19 -3.87
C VAL A 268 16.27 -2.14 -4.25
N GLY A 269 16.66 -1.00 -4.84
CA GLY A 269 15.71 0.04 -5.26
C GLY A 269 14.71 -0.44 -6.32
N GLY A 270 15.18 -1.17 -7.33
CA GLY A 270 14.31 -1.77 -8.36
C GLY A 270 13.35 -2.80 -7.76
N VAL A 271 13.85 -3.67 -6.89
CA VAL A 271 13.03 -4.68 -6.20
C VAL A 271 12.02 -4.04 -5.24
N SER A 272 12.40 -3.00 -4.49
CA SER A 272 11.49 -2.28 -3.59
C SER A 272 10.31 -1.67 -4.35
N THR A 273 10.56 -1.13 -5.55
CA THR A 273 9.48 -0.60 -6.38
C THR A 273 8.57 -1.70 -6.92
N LEU A 274 9.14 -2.80 -7.42
CA LEU A 274 8.36 -3.96 -7.84
C LEU A 274 7.55 -4.54 -6.67
N SER A 275 8.15 -4.56 -5.47
CA SER A 275 7.50 -5.04 -4.25
C SER A 275 6.27 -4.20 -3.89
N LEU A 276 6.35 -2.88 -4.03
CA LEU A 276 5.20 -1.99 -3.86
C LEU A 276 4.06 -2.37 -4.82
N ILE A 277 4.37 -2.66 -6.08
CA ILE A 277 3.36 -3.09 -7.06
C ILE A 277 2.75 -4.44 -6.69
N LEU A 278 3.58 -5.43 -6.35
CA LEU A 278 3.13 -6.77 -5.96
C LEU A 278 2.31 -6.74 -4.67
N TRP A 279 2.67 -5.87 -3.72
CA TRP A 279 1.91 -5.63 -2.49
C TRP A 279 0.49 -5.17 -2.79
N ILE A 280 0.36 -4.13 -3.63
CA ILE A 280 -0.94 -3.58 -4.03
C ILE A 280 -1.77 -4.64 -4.73
N ILE A 281 -1.20 -5.33 -5.72
CA ILE A 281 -1.92 -6.36 -6.48
C ILE A 281 -2.35 -7.51 -5.56
N GLY A 282 -1.47 -7.96 -4.67
CA GLY A 282 -1.73 -9.05 -3.73
C GLY A 282 -2.92 -8.76 -2.83
N TRP A 283 -2.91 -7.62 -2.15
CA TRP A 283 -3.99 -7.25 -1.23
C TRP A 283 -5.28 -6.85 -1.93
N LEU A 284 -5.23 -6.21 -3.10
CA LEU A 284 -6.43 -5.95 -3.92
C LEU A 284 -7.14 -7.23 -4.34
N ARG A 285 -6.37 -8.29 -4.64
CA ARG A 285 -6.92 -9.60 -4.99
C ARG A 285 -7.54 -10.29 -3.77
N ILE A 286 -6.88 -10.23 -2.61
CA ILE A 286 -7.42 -10.75 -1.34
C ILE A 286 -8.73 -10.04 -0.99
N GLU A 287 -8.76 -8.71 -1.08
CA GLU A 287 -9.97 -7.93 -0.86
C GLU A 287 -11.09 -8.36 -1.81
N ALA A 288 -10.82 -8.34 -3.12
CA ALA A 288 -11.82 -8.65 -4.13
C ALA A 288 -12.39 -10.06 -3.96
N GLY A 289 -11.55 -11.05 -3.66
CA GLY A 289 -11.99 -12.42 -3.42
C GLY A 289 -12.77 -12.59 -2.11
N THR A 290 -12.38 -11.87 -1.05
CA THR A 290 -13.14 -11.87 0.23
C THR A 290 -14.53 -11.26 0.04
N VAL A 291 -14.62 -10.14 -0.68
CA VAL A 291 -15.89 -9.48 -0.99
C VAL A 291 -16.81 -10.39 -1.79
N ASP A 292 -16.26 -11.07 -2.80
CA ASP A 292 -17.02 -11.99 -3.64
C ASP A 292 -17.67 -13.11 -2.80
N ARG A 293 -16.89 -13.75 -1.92
CA ARG A 293 -17.38 -14.79 -1.02
C ARG A 293 -18.46 -14.28 -0.05
N LEU A 294 -18.31 -13.08 0.49
CA LEU A 294 -19.33 -12.47 1.35
C LEU A 294 -20.64 -12.15 0.62
N THR A 295 -20.59 -11.95 -0.69
CA THR A 295 -21.79 -11.68 -1.52
C THR A 295 -22.42 -12.92 -2.14
N THR A 296 -21.71 -14.06 -2.15
CA THR A 296 -22.11 -15.30 -2.83
C THR A 296 -22.33 -16.48 -1.89
N ALA A 297 -21.90 -16.41 -0.63
CA ALA A 297 -22.17 -17.46 0.34
C ALA A 297 -23.68 -17.59 0.60
N PRO A 298 -24.27 -18.80 0.50
CA PRO A 298 -25.65 -19.01 0.91
C PRO A 298 -25.78 -18.68 2.40
N VAL A 299 -26.84 -17.95 2.76
CA VAL A 299 -27.22 -17.73 4.15
C VAL A 299 -27.60 -19.10 4.72
N THR A 300 -26.65 -19.80 5.33
CA THR A 300 -26.98 -20.92 6.22
C THR A 300 -27.52 -20.30 7.49
N ALA A 301 -28.85 -20.27 7.58
CA ALA A 301 -29.60 -20.02 8.80
C ALA A 301 -29.37 -21.15 9.81
#